data_AF-A0AAV2GB93-F1
#
_entry.id   AF-A0AAV2GB93-F1
#
_cell.length_a   1.000
_cell.length_b   1.000
_cell.length_c   1.000
_cell.angle_alpha   90.00
_cell.angle_beta   90.00
_cell.angle_gamma   90.00
#
_symmetry.space_group_name_H-M   'P 1'
#
loop_
_entity.id
_entity.type
_entity.pdbx_description
1 polymer ?
#
loop_
_entity_poly.entity_id
_entity_poly.type
_entity_poly.pdbx_seq_one_letter_code
_entity_poly.pdbx_strand_id
1 'polypeptide(L)'
;MNVPVGFLSKLWSFLSFLPFFFLLFILGLAKAAVIGPISAAIILIGNTAVILGLWIAHFLWTYYCLARTKRLGLVLKIVAMLLLPVPLVLWPPVGIVGSLLGGIGYGFFAPLLATFEAVGENVKQKCHHCFVDGCASTVRYSCTVVRDFTDFCFHSYFSYMDELSEKVPPDEKPIDVKLMRLPSSFLVTLIGVPVDMFLITALALWKSPYMLLQGWKRLLEDLIGREGPFLETVCVPFAGLAILLWPLAVAASVVAAVVSSFFLGLYSGVVVHQEDSFQSGLAYIIAVVSLFDEYVNDLLYLSEGSCLPRPKYRKNQSPKLGDNDGSMNKRRQNSLNARLVPERTRSLKRAIQEFKPVQIWDWLFKSCEVNGKILLREGFIDTKDIKECLVKGNCKKLGIKLPAWTILQCLLTSAKQDSSGLVISDDVELTTANGPRDKVFDWFIEPLLIMKEQLRKLQLNDNEEMSLRKLVMVNKNERPEDWDEEGFPSGDHVRRAQLQALIRRLQGIVASMSRIPTFRRRFKNLVKVLSIEAIQVGPPGKQIGVTSTDGSSISSSSRASHNQEGSSENEMKNGPEMCSNVPKTKDGIKSISSQHSV
;
A
#
# COMPACT_ATOMS: atom_id res chain seq x y z
N MET A 1 30.45 28.65 3.33
CA MET A 1 31.59 28.50 4.28
C MET A 1 32.57 27.52 3.66
N ASN A 2 33.82 27.95 3.44
CA ASN A 2 34.87 27.08 2.91
C ASN A 2 35.09 25.90 3.87
N VAL A 3 35.19 24.70 3.31
CA VAL A 3 35.40 23.48 4.09
C VAL A 3 36.78 23.57 4.74
N PRO A 4 36.88 23.60 6.08
CA PRO A 4 38.18 23.65 6.74
C PRO A 4 38.96 22.36 6.47
N VAL A 5 40.17 22.51 5.97
CA VAL A 5 41.09 21.40 5.67
C VAL A 5 41.98 21.19 6.91
N GLY A 6 41.64 20.20 7.73
CA GLY A 6 42.41 19.83 8.92
C GLY A 6 41.53 19.25 10.06
N PHE A 7 42.03 18.22 10.76
CA PHE A 7 41.29 17.53 11.84
C PHE A 7 40.87 18.48 12.97
N LEU A 8 41.77 19.36 13.42
CA LEU A 8 41.51 20.37 14.45
C LEU A 8 40.44 21.39 14.04
N SER A 9 40.43 21.82 12.79
CA SER A 9 39.45 22.79 12.31
C SER A 9 38.06 22.16 12.07
N LYS A 10 38.02 20.87 11.68
CA LYS A 10 36.77 20.06 11.71
C LYS A 10 36.25 19.88 13.14
N LEU A 11 37.12 19.57 14.10
CA LEU A 11 36.75 19.41 15.51
C LEU A 11 36.21 20.72 16.11
N TRP A 12 36.86 21.85 15.82
CA TRP A 12 36.41 23.17 16.26
C TRP A 12 35.06 23.57 15.64
N SER A 13 34.87 23.30 14.34
CA SER A 13 33.58 23.51 13.68
C SER A 13 32.47 22.64 14.27
N PHE A 14 32.78 21.41 14.70
CA PHE A 14 31.84 20.52 15.37
C PHE A 14 31.48 21.05 16.78
N LEU A 15 32.50 21.44 17.56
CA LEU A 15 32.31 21.97 18.92
C LEU A 15 31.51 23.28 18.92
N SER A 16 31.73 24.14 17.92
CA SER A 16 30.98 25.37 17.70
C SER A 16 29.52 25.14 17.27
N PHE A 17 29.24 24.00 16.61
CA PHE A 17 27.88 23.63 16.19
C PHE A 17 27.04 23.00 17.32
N LEU A 18 27.69 22.38 18.30
CA LEU A 18 27.07 21.73 19.44
C LEU A 18 26.04 22.59 20.20
N PRO A 19 26.32 23.86 20.58
CA PRO A 19 25.32 24.72 21.25
C PRO A 19 24.10 25.00 20.36
N PHE A 20 24.28 25.15 19.05
CA PHE A 20 23.18 25.34 18.11
C PHE A 20 22.32 24.08 17.99
N PHE A 21 22.94 22.89 17.96
CA PHE A 21 22.23 21.61 18.01
C PHE A 21 21.40 21.47 19.29
N PHE A 22 21.99 21.75 20.46
CA PHE A 22 21.27 21.67 21.74
C PHE A 22 20.11 22.67 21.80
N LEU A 23 20.27 23.87 21.27
CA LEU A 23 19.19 24.86 21.18
C LEU A 23 18.02 24.33 20.34
N LEU A 24 18.30 23.78 19.15
CA LEU A 24 17.27 23.16 18.29
C LEU A 24 16.62 21.95 18.95
N PHE A 25 17.41 21.14 19.65
CA PHE A 25 16.91 19.98 20.36
C PHE A 25 15.97 20.38 21.51
N ILE A 26 16.35 21.36 22.33
CA ILE A 26 15.50 21.91 23.40
C ILE A 26 14.23 22.53 22.82
N LEU A 27 14.34 23.29 21.72
CA LEU A 27 13.18 23.87 21.04
C LEU A 27 12.23 22.78 20.52
N GLY A 28 12.77 21.74 19.88
CA GLY A 28 12.00 20.58 19.42
C GLY A 28 11.33 19.84 20.57
N LEU A 29 12.01 19.65 21.70
CA LEU A 29 11.44 19.06 22.91
C LEU A 29 10.32 19.92 23.50
N ALA A 30 10.50 21.25 23.56
CA ALA A 30 9.47 22.16 24.05
C ALA A 30 8.22 22.11 23.17
N LYS A 31 8.38 22.09 21.85
CA LYS A 31 7.25 21.89 20.91
C LYS A 31 6.59 20.54 21.09
N ALA A 32 7.37 19.47 21.22
CA ALA A 32 6.84 18.13 21.47
C ALA A 32 6.07 18.06 22.79
N ALA A 33 6.52 18.77 23.84
CA ALA A 33 5.82 18.84 25.12
C ALA A 33 4.47 19.57 25.03
N VAL A 34 4.35 20.59 24.17
CA VAL A 34 3.11 21.37 24.01
C VAL A 34 2.14 20.70 23.01
N ILE A 35 2.63 20.32 21.83
CA ILE A 35 1.80 19.79 20.72
C ILE A 35 1.62 18.29 20.83
N GLY A 36 2.58 17.57 21.41
CA GLY A 36 2.54 16.11 21.54
C GLY A 36 1.31 15.60 22.29
N PRO A 37 0.93 16.15 23.46
CA PRO A 37 -0.30 15.74 24.15
C PRO A 37 -1.55 15.97 23.33
N ILE A 38 -1.64 17.08 22.59
CA ILE A 38 -2.78 17.40 21.72
C ILE A 38 -2.88 16.38 20.57
N SER A 39 -1.76 16.11 19.90
CA SER A 39 -1.67 15.13 18.82
C SER A 39 -2.01 13.72 19.30
N ALA A 40 -1.46 13.29 20.44
CA ALA A 40 -1.74 12.00 21.04
C ALA A 40 -3.21 11.87 21.45
N ALA A 41 -3.82 12.92 22.02
CA ALA A 41 -5.23 12.93 22.38
C ALA A 41 -6.14 12.81 21.15
N ILE A 42 -5.85 13.54 20.07
CA ILE A 42 -6.61 13.44 18.80
C ILE A 42 -6.59 12.01 18.27
N ILE A 43 -5.39 11.40 18.19
CA ILE A 43 -5.22 10.04 17.67
C ILE A 43 -5.90 9.02 18.59
N LEU A 44 -5.70 9.11 19.89
CA LEU A 44 -6.26 8.19 20.87
C LEU A 44 -7.79 8.26 20.87
N ILE A 45 -8.37 9.44 21.03
CA ILE A 45 -9.83 9.62 21.12
C ILE A 45 -10.47 9.25 19.78
N GLY A 46 -9.91 9.73 18.67
CA GLY A 46 -10.41 9.45 17.32
C GLY A 46 -10.40 7.97 16.99
N ASN A 47 -9.28 7.29 17.17
CA ASN A 47 -9.18 5.86 16.87
C ASN A 47 -10.02 5.03 17.84
N THR A 48 -10.06 5.38 19.12
CA THR A 48 -10.89 4.67 20.11
C THR A 48 -12.37 4.77 19.75
N ALA A 49 -12.85 5.95 19.36
CA ALA A 49 -14.23 6.12 18.91
C ALA A 49 -14.56 5.24 17.69
N VAL A 50 -13.65 5.16 16.71
CA VAL A 50 -13.81 4.29 15.53
C VAL A 50 -13.79 2.81 15.91
N ILE A 51 -12.85 2.39 16.75
CA ILE A 51 -12.72 1.01 17.22
C ILE A 51 -14.02 0.59 17.91
N LEU A 52 -14.46 1.34 18.92
CA LEU A 52 -15.66 1.00 19.69
C LEU A 52 -16.93 1.08 18.84
N GLY A 53 -17.05 2.11 17.99
CA GLY A 53 -18.22 2.32 17.14
C GLY A 53 -18.39 1.24 16.07
N LEU A 54 -17.30 0.72 15.50
CA LEU A 54 -17.34 -0.33 14.48
C LEU A 54 -17.17 -1.74 15.02
N TRP A 55 -16.83 -1.92 16.30
CA TRP A 55 -16.48 -3.23 16.85
C TRP A 55 -17.59 -4.26 16.65
N ILE A 56 -18.84 -3.90 16.95
CA ILE A 56 -20.00 -4.81 16.77
C ILE A 56 -20.18 -5.14 15.28
N ALA A 57 -20.04 -4.16 14.39
CA ALA A 57 -20.17 -4.37 12.95
C ALA A 57 -19.07 -5.29 12.42
N HIS A 58 -17.81 -5.07 12.82
CA HIS A 58 -16.69 -5.94 12.49
C HIS A 58 -16.90 -7.35 13.04
N PHE A 59 -17.37 -7.48 14.27
CA PHE A 59 -17.67 -8.77 14.89
C PHE A 59 -18.69 -9.55 14.05
N LEU A 60 -19.87 -8.98 13.83
CA LEU A 60 -20.96 -9.61 13.09
C LEU A 60 -20.59 -9.91 11.63
N TRP A 61 -19.94 -8.96 10.94
CA TRP A 61 -19.54 -9.15 9.54
C TRP A 61 -18.49 -10.25 9.40
N THR A 62 -17.58 -10.36 10.36
CA THR A 62 -16.54 -11.40 10.32
C THR A 62 -17.14 -12.79 10.48
N TYR A 63 -18.06 -12.95 11.43
CA TYR A 63 -18.83 -14.18 11.58
C TYR A 63 -19.63 -14.50 10.32
N TYR A 64 -20.31 -13.50 9.74
CA TYR A 64 -21.07 -13.68 8.52
C TYR A 64 -20.20 -14.17 7.35
N CYS A 65 -19.06 -13.51 7.09
CA CYS A 65 -18.16 -13.86 6.00
C CYS A 65 -17.53 -15.24 6.21
N LEU A 66 -17.12 -15.55 7.44
CA LEU A 66 -16.58 -16.87 7.78
C LEU A 66 -17.64 -17.97 7.67
N ALA A 67 -18.91 -17.69 7.97
CA ALA A 67 -20.00 -18.65 7.82
C ALA A 67 -20.35 -18.87 6.34
N ARG A 68 -20.22 -17.85 5.50
CA ARG A 68 -20.54 -17.90 4.08
C ARG A 68 -19.42 -18.45 3.21
N THR A 69 -18.17 -18.35 3.66
CA THR A 69 -17.03 -18.74 2.82
C THR A 69 -17.09 -20.20 2.40
N LYS A 70 -16.74 -20.43 1.13
CA LYS A 70 -16.53 -21.75 0.52
C LYS A 70 -15.05 -22.11 0.43
N ARG A 71 -14.14 -21.19 0.81
CA ARG A 71 -12.67 -21.39 0.77
C ARG A 71 -12.17 -22.37 1.81
N LEU A 72 -12.90 -22.52 2.92
CA LEU A 72 -12.49 -23.33 4.07
C LEU A 72 -13.32 -24.63 4.13
N GLY A 73 -12.64 -25.73 4.40
CA GLY A 73 -13.27 -27.01 4.73
C GLY A 73 -14.11 -26.93 6.01
N LEU A 74 -15.03 -27.88 6.19
CA LEU A 74 -16.00 -27.86 7.29
C LEU A 74 -15.32 -27.86 8.66
N VAL A 75 -14.27 -28.66 8.83
CA VAL A 75 -13.52 -28.75 10.10
C VAL A 75 -12.84 -27.43 10.43
N LEU A 76 -12.08 -26.87 9.48
CA LEU A 76 -11.39 -25.60 9.65
C LEU A 76 -12.36 -24.46 9.93
N LYS A 77 -13.54 -24.48 9.30
CA LYS A 77 -14.59 -23.51 9.52
C LYS A 77 -15.12 -23.53 10.96
N ILE A 78 -15.39 -24.72 11.51
CA ILE A 78 -15.85 -24.87 12.90
C ILE A 78 -14.76 -24.39 13.87
N VAL A 79 -13.51 -24.80 13.66
CA VAL A 79 -12.38 -24.39 14.49
C VAL A 79 -12.17 -22.89 14.44
N ALA A 80 -12.19 -22.30 13.25
CA ALA A 80 -12.07 -20.87 13.06
C ALA A 80 -13.20 -20.14 13.78
N MET A 81 -14.45 -20.59 13.67
CA MET A 81 -15.59 -20.00 14.39
C MET A 81 -15.44 -20.04 15.90
N LEU A 82 -14.87 -21.13 16.44
CA LEU A 82 -14.63 -21.30 17.87
C LEU A 82 -13.49 -20.40 18.37
N LEU A 83 -12.43 -20.22 17.57
CA LEU A 83 -11.26 -19.42 17.93
C LEU A 83 -11.42 -17.92 17.63
N LEU A 84 -12.33 -17.55 16.72
CA LEU A 84 -12.58 -16.17 16.28
C LEU A 84 -12.91 -15.16 17.40
N PRO A 85 -13.61 -15.53 18.51
CA PRO A 85 -13.85 -14.60 19.60
C PRO A 85 -12.56 -14.02 20.17
N VAL A 86 -11.49 -14.82 20.26
CA VAL A 86 -10.22 -14.43 20.89
C VAL A 86 -9.60 -13.21 20.20
N PRO A 87 -9.27 -13.23 18.89
CA PRO A 87 -8.74 -12.06 18.21
C PRO A 87 -9.74 -10.89 18.14
N LEU A 88 -11.05 -11.15 18.02
CA LEU A 88 -12.06 -10.08 17.96
C LEU A 88 -12.24 -9.33 19.29
N VAL A 89 -12.08 -10.00 20.42
CA VAL A 89 -12.12 -9.39 21.76
C VAL A 89 -10.78 -8.74 22.12
N LEU A 90 -9.66 -9.32 21.69
CA LEU A 90 -8.32 -8.74 21.89
C LEU A 90 -8.05 -7.54 20.97
N TRP A 91 -8.70 -7.45 19.81
CA TRP A 91 -8.45 -6.39 18.85
C TRP A 91 -8.70 -4.97 19.42
N PRO A 92 -9.82 -4.65 20.10
CA PRO A 92 -10.04 -3.34 20.69
C PRO A 92 -8.95 -2.87 21.67
N PRO A 93 -8.60 -3.63 22.73
CA PRO A 93 -7.56 -3.18 23.66
C PRO A 93 -6.20 -3.03 22.97
N VAL A 94 -5.84 -3.95 22.06
CA VAL A 94 -4.60 -3.84 21.27
C VAL A 94 -4.62 -2.58 20.39
N GLY A 95 -5.74 -2.29 19.73
CA GLY A 95 -5.90 -1.09 18.91
C GLY A 95 -5.85 0.21 19.70
N ILE A 96 -6.41 0.24 20.91
CA ILE A 96 -6.37 1.40 21.82
C ILE A 96 -4.94 1.62 22.34
N VAL A 97 -4.27 0.57 22.83
CA VAL A 97 -2.87 0.65 23.28
C VAL A 97 -1.95 1.05 22.12
N GLY A 98 -2.13 0.47 20.94
CA GLY A 98 -1.40 0.83 19.74
C GLY A 98 -1.63 2.29 19.32
N SER A 99 -2.86 2.80 19.46
CA SER A 99 -3.19 4.21 19.18
C SER A 99 -2.58 5.16 20.21
N LEU A 100 -2.51 4.76 21.49
CA LEU A 100 -1.83 5.53 22.54
C LEU A 100 -0.33 5.61 22.25
N LEU A 101 0.32 4.46 22.06
CA LEU A 101 1.77 4.39 21.79
C LEU A 101 2.13 5.09 20.48
N GLY A 102 1.36 4.86 19.43
CA GLY A 102 1.52 5.52 18.14
C GLY A 102 1.26 7.02 18.22
N GLY A 103 0.26 7.45 18.98
CA GLY A 103 -0.06 8.86 19.20
C GLY A 103 1.03 9.60 19.99
N ILE A 104 1.56 8.99 21.06
CA ILE A 104 2.70 9.52 21.82
C ILE A 104 3.94 9.60 20.94
N GLY A 105 4.28 8.51 20.24
CA GLY A 105 5.43 8.46 19.34
C GLY A 105 5.32 9.52 18.24
N TYR A 106 4.19 9.58 17.53
CA TYR A 106 3.97 10.55 16.48
C TYR A 106 4.00 12.00 17.01
N GLY A 107 3.27 12.27 18.10
CA GLY A 107 3.20 13.59 18.72
C GLY A 107 4.54 14.09 19.27
N PHE A 108 5.45 13.19 19.65
CA PHE A 108 6.79 13.53 20.09
C PHE A 108 7.76 13.71 18.90
N PHE A 109 7.82 12.74 17.97
CA PHE A 109 8.81 12.74 16.90
C PHE A 109 8.50 13.71 15.76
N ALA A 110 7.23 13.91 15.39
CA ALA A 110 6.86 14.78 14.28
C ALA A 110 7.30 16.25 14.49
N PRO A 111 6.96 16.93 15.61
CA PRO A 111 7.41 18.31 15.83
C PRO A 111 8.93 18.40 16.06
N LEU A 112 9.55 17.37 16.65
CA LEU A 112 11.00 17.30 16.83
C LEU A 112 11.71 17.26 15.47
N LEU A 113 11.33 16.35 14.58
CA LEU A 113 11.91 16.21 13.23
C LEU A 113 11.68 17.46 12.37
N ALA A 114 10.47 18.05 12.42
CA ALA A 114 10.15 19.27 11.68
C ALA A 114 11.04 20.46 12.09
N THR A 115 11.45 20.52 13.35
CA THR A 115 12.36 21.58 13.86
C THR A 115 13.76 21.45 13.26
N PHE A 116 14.22 20.21 13.03
CA PHE A 116 15.50 19.93 12.37
C PHE A 116 15.42 20.11 10.85
N GLU A 117 14.27 19.80 10.23
CA GLU A 117 14.03 19.97 8.79
C GLU A 117 13.99 21.45 8.37
N ALA A 118 13.34 22.30 9.17
CA ALA A 118 13.24 23.75 8.92
C ALA A 118 14.62 24.46 8.87
N VAL A 119 15.64 23.89 9.50
CA VAL A 119 17.01 24.42 9.47
C VAL A 119 17.74 24.02 8.19
N GLY A 120 17.36 22.87 7.62
CA GLY A 120 17.96 22.31 6.43
C GLY A 120 17.52 22.99 5.13
N GLU A 121 16.32 23.55 5.09
CA GLU A 121 15.83 24.28 3.93
C GLU A 121 16.46 25.69 3.82
N ASN A 122 16.77 26.11 2.59
CA ASN A 122 17.29 27.45 2.28
C ASN A 122 16.18 28.51 2.26
N VAL A 123 15.45 28.66 3.36
CA VAL A 123 14.35 29.63 3.48
C VAL A 123 14.85 30.93 4.11
N LYS A 124 14.33 32.07 3.62
CA LYS A 124 14.75 33.44 4.01
C LYS A 124 14.51 33.79 5.48
N GLN A 125 13.67 33.04 6.22
CA GLN A 125 13.34 33.29 7.64
C GLN A 125 13.43 32.01 8.49
N LYS A 126 14.65 31.46 8.63
CA LYS A 126 14.90 30.19 9.32
C LYS A 126 14.40 30.15 10.76
N CYS A 127 14.55 31.24 11.53
CA CYS A 127 14.11 31.27 12.93
C CYS A 127 12.58 31.18 13.07
N HIS A 128 11.82 31.94 12.29
CA HIS A 128 10.35 31.90 12.35
C HIS A 128 9.80 30.53 11.97
N HIS A 129 10.28 29.96 10.87
CA HIS A 129 9.90 28.59 10.45
C HIS A 129 10.31 27.55 11.50
N CYS A 130 11.48 27.69 12.12
CA CYS A 130 11.90 26.83 13.22
C CYS A 130 10.99 26.91 14.45
N PHE A 131 10.20 27.96 14.67
CA PHE A 131 9.22 28.04 15.76
C PHE A 131 7.81 27.61 15.34
N VAL A 132 7.39 27.89 14.11
CA VAL A 132 6.01 27.69 13.65
C VAL A 132 5.81 26.34 12.95
N ASP A 133 6.82 25.86 12.22
CA ASP A 133 6.72 24.60 11.48
C ASP A 133 6.69 23.40 12.44
N GLY A 134 5.89 22.41 12.09
CA GLY A 134 5.68 21.22 12.92
C GLY A 134 4.60 21.38 13.99
N CYS A 135 4.04 22.58 14.23
CA CYS A 135 2.97 22.74 15.21
C CYS A 135 1.59 22.45 14.58
N ALA A 136 1.11 23.34 13.69
CA ALA A 136 -0.19 23.19 13.03
C ALA A 136 -0.23 21.98 12.07
N SER A 137 0.90 21.68 11.42
CA SER A 137 1.01 20.52 10.54
C SER A 137 0.85 19.21 11.32
N THR A 138 1.50 19.05 12.48
CA THR A 138 1.37 17.84 13.32
C THR A 138 -0.08 17.61 13.74
N VAL A 139 -0.80 18.65 14.16
CA VAL A 139 -2.22 18.54 14.50
C VAL A 139 -3.05 18.11 13.27
N ARG A 140 -2.85 18.76 12.12
CA ARG A 140 -3.56 18.42 10.87
C ARG A 140 -3.28 16.99 10.41
N TYR A 141 -2.04 16.55 10.51
CA TYR A 141 -1.64 15.18 10.19
C TYR A 141 -2.16 14.18 11.21
N SER A 142 -2.31 14.53 12.48
CA SER A 142 -2.99 13.69 13.48
C SER A 142 -4.44 13.41 13.08
N CYS A 143 -5.18 14.44 12.65
CA CYS A 143 -6.53 14.25 12.09
C CYS A 143 -6.52 13.39 10.82
N THR A 144 -5.45 13.49 10.03
CA THR A 144 -5.27 12.68 8.82
C THR A 144 -5.02 11.21 9.17
N VAL A 145 -4.25 10.91 10.23
CA VAL A 145 -4.04 9.55 10.75
C VAL A 145 -5.36 8.94 11.20
N VAL A 146 -6.16 9.68 11.98
CA VAL A 146 -7.49 9.21 12.41
C VAL A 146 -8.38 8.95 11.20
N ARG A 147 -8.38 9.84 10.21
CA ARG A 147 -9.13 9.65 8.97
C ARG A 147 -8.68 8.42 8.18
N ASP A 148 -7.37 8.20 8.06
CA ASP A 148 -6.82 7.05 7.34
C ASP A 148 -7.16 5.74 8.07
N PHE A 149 -7.11 5.72 9.41
CA PHE A 149 -7.56 4.61 10.23
C PHE A 149 -9.07 4.36 10.07
N THR A 150 -9.87 5.43 10.07
CA THR A 150 -11.32 5.36 9.80
C THR A 150 -11.59 4.76 8.42
N ASP A 151 -10.92 5.26 7.37
CA ASP A 151 -11.08 4.76 6.01
C ASP A 151 -10.70 3.27 5.90
N PHE A 152 -9.68 2.82 6.65
CA PHE A 152 -9.31 1.40 6.76
C PHE A 152 -10.42 0.57 7.42
N CYS A 153 -10.89 0.97 8.60
CA CYS A 153 -11.90 0.22 9.35
C CYS A 153 -13.26 0.19 8.66
N PHE A 154 -13.67 1.28 8.00
CA PHE A 154 -14.97 1.35 7.31
C PHE A 154 -15.00 0.65 5.95
N HIS A 155 -13.85 0.46 5.30
CA HIS A 155 -13.87 0.02 3.91
C HIS A 155 -12.84 -1.05 3.59
N SER A 156 -11.58 -0.86 3.98
CA SER A 156 -10.55 -1.88 3.72
C SER A 156 -10.87 -3.17 4.47
N TYR A 157 -11.28 -3.06 5.73
CA TYR A 157 -11.70 -4.21 6.55
C TYR A 157 -12.83 -5.01 5.89
N PHE A 158 -13.95 -4.34 5.58
CA PHE A 158 -15.09 -4.98 4.93
C PHE A 158 -14.71 -5.56 3.57
N SER A 159 -13.89 -4.86 2.78
CA SER A 159 -13.40 -5.38 1.50
C SER A 159 -12.58 -6.67 1.65
N TYR A 160 -11.73 -6.79 2.68
CA TYR A 160 -10.99 -8.03 2.95
C TYR A 160 -11.94 -9.16 3.36
N MET A 161 -12.92 -8.86 4.21
CA MET A 161 -13.90 -9.84 4.64
C MET A 161 -14.82 -10.29 3.50
N ASP A 162 -15.17 -9.39 2.60
CA ASP A 162 -15.97 -9.68 1.42
C ASP A 162 -15.24 -10.62 0.47
N GLU A 163 -13.96 -10.36 0.20
CA GLU A 163 -13.11 -11.25 -0.60
C GLU A 163 -13.01 -12.65 0.02
N LEU A 164 -12.89 -12.74 1.35
CA LEU A 164 -12.89 -14.02 2.05
C LEU A 164 -14.22 -14.78 1.86
N SER A 165 -15.34 -14.06 1.77
CA SER A 165 -16.68 -14.62 1.55
C SER A 165 -16.98 -14.97 0.09
N GLU A 166 -16.16 -14.48 -0.84
CA GLU A 166 -16.37 -14.61 -2.28
C GLU A 166 -16.23 -16.06 -2.74
N LYS A 167 -17.06 -16.44 -3.73
CA LYS A 167 -17.13 -17.82 -4.23
C LYS A 167 -15.81 -18.19 -4.89
N VAL A 168 -15.27 -19.33 -4.46
CA VAL A 168 -14.13 -19.99 -5.11
C VAL A 168 -14.60 -20.57 -6.45
N PRO A 169 -13.78 -20.52 -7.52
CA PRO A 169 -14.04 -21.24 -8.76
C PRO A 169 -14.38 -22.72 -8.47
N PRO A 170 -15.27 -23.35 -9.25
CA PRO A 170 -15.74 -24.71 -8.98
C PRO A 170 -14.62 -25.77 -8.92
N ASP A 171 -13.46 -25.49 -9.51
CA ASP A 171 -12.34 -26.43 -9.63
C ASP A 171 -11.30 -26.34 -8.49
N GLU A 172 -11.40 -25.35 -7.59
CA GLU A 172 -10.43 -25.16 -6.52
C GLU A 172 -10.93 -25.80 -5.21
N LYS A 173 -10.17 -26.79 -4.72
CA LYS A 173 -10.51 -27.54 -3.51
C LYS A 173 -10.44 -26.62 -2.28
N PRO A 174 -11.42 -26.68 -1.36
CA PRO A 174 -11.36 -25.92 -0.13
C PRO A 174 -10.14 -26.32 0.70
N ILE A 175 -9.54 -25.34 1.39
CA ILE A 175 -8.45 -25.57 2.32
C ILE A 175 -9.02 -26.34 3.51
N ASP A 176 -8.64 -27.61 3.64
CA ASP A 176 -9.15 -28.49 4.69
C ASP A 176 -8.05 -28.97 5.63
N VAL A 177 -8.42 -29.14 6.89
CA VAL A 177 -7.50 -29.54 7.96
C VAL A 177 -7.91 -30.91 8.48
N LYS A 178 -6.95 -31.84 8.55
CA LYS A 178 -7.17 -33.15 9.16
C LYS A 178 -7.49 -32.97 10.66
N LEU A 179 -8.72 -33.29 11.06
CA LEU A 179 -9.22 -33.16 12.44
C LEU A 179 -8.29 -33.81 13.48
N MET A 180 -7.73 -34.98 13.15
CA MET A 180 -6.82 -35.72 14.02
C MET A 180 -5.51 -34.99 14.37
N ARG A 181 -5.13 -33.95 13.61
CA ARG A 181 -3.89 -33.18 13.83
C ARG A 181 -4.10 -31.88 14.59
N LEU A 182 -5.34 -31.43 14.76
CA LEU A 182 -5.63 -30.21 15.54
C LEU A 182 -5.12 -30.30 16.99
N PRO A 183 -5.31 -31.41 17.74
CA PRO A 183 -4.76 -31.54 19.08
C PRO A 183 -3.23 -31.46 19.09
N SER A 184 -2.58 -32.07 18.09
CA SER A 184 -1.12 -32.02 17.97
C SER A 184 -0.59 -30.62 17.62
N SER A 185 -1.29 -29.88 16.76
CA SER A 185 -0.97 -28.49 16.42
C SER A 185 -1.14 -27.58 17.62
N PHE A 186 -2.23 -27.75 18.38
CA PHE A 186 -2.48 -27.02 19.62
C PHE A 186 -1.40 -27.30 20.68
N LEU A 187 -1.02 -28.57 20.88
CA LEU A 187 0.02 -28.95 21.83
C LEU A 187 1.38 -28.34 21.49
N VAL A 188 1.80 -28.40 20.21
CA VAL A 188 3.05 -27.74 19.78
C VAL A 188 2.97 -26.24 19.99
N THR A 189 1.84 -25.61 19.68
CA THR A 189 1.66 -24.17 19.88
C THR A 189 1.78 -23.77 21.36
N LEU A 190 1.19 -24.57 22.26
CA LEU A 190 1.26 -24.36 23.71
C LEU A 190 2.70 -24.44 24.24
N ILE A 191 3.56 -25.24 23.60
CA ILE A 191 4.99 -25.33 23.92
C ILE A 191 5.78 -24.23 23.21
N GLY A 192 5.49 -23.96 21.95
CA GLY A 192 6.24 -23.05 21.10
C GLY A 192 6.16 -21.60 21.54
N VAL A 193 4.97 -21.12 21.92
CA VAL A 193 4.79 -19.74 22.40
C VAL A 193 5.68 -19.41 23.61
N PRO A 194 5.67 -20.15 24.72
CA PRO A 194 6.52 -19.82 25.87
C PRO A 194 8.02 -20.01 25.57
N VAL A 195 8.39 -21.04 24.79
CA VAL A 195 9.80 -21.31 24.43
C VAL A 195 10.36 -20.18 23.57
N ASP A 196 9.67 -19.83 22.48
CA ASP A 196 10.10 -18.78 21.57
C ASP A 196 10.11 -17.43 22.28
N MET A 197 9.09 -17.13 23.08
CA MET A 197 9.02 -15.88 23.84
C MET A 197 10.18 -15.75 24.82
N PHE A 198 10.54 -16.81 25.54
CA PHE A 198 11.68 -16.78 26.44
C PHE A 198 13.01 -16.64 25.68
N LEU A 199 13.27 -17.51 24.70
CA LEU A 199 14.57 -17.60 24.03
C LEU A 199 14.84 -16.40 23.12
N ILE A 200 13.87 -15.96 22.32
CA ILE A 200 14.01 -14.80 21.43
C ILE A 200 14.19 -13.52 22.27
N THR A 201 13.46 -13.38 23.38
CA THR A 201 13.64 -12.24 24.28
C THR A 201 15.02 -12.24 24.92
N ALA A 202 15.50 -13.39 25.42
CA ALA A 202 16.82 -13.51 25.99
C ALA A 202 17.92 -13.16 24.97
N LEU A 203 17.81 -13.64 23.73
CA LEU A 203 18.73 -13.29 22.64
C LEU A 203 18.69 -11.80 22.29
N ALA A 204 17.49 -11.22 22.20
CA ALA A 204 17.32 -9.81 21.91
C ALA A 204 17.95 -8.94 23.00
N LEU A 205 17.73 -9.28 24.28
CA LEU A 205 18.35 -8.59 25.41
C LEU A 205 19.87 -8.75 25.42
N TRP A 206 20.38 -9.97 25.19
CA TRP A 206 21.82 -10.25 25.12
C TRP A 206 22.53 -9.47 24.00
N LYS A 207 21.91 -9.35 22.83
CA LYS A 207 22.48 -8.66 21.67
C LYS A 207 22.22 -7.16 21.65
N SER A 208 21.27 -6.67 22.44
CA SER A 208 20.94 -5.24 22.51
C SER A 208 22.13 -4.31 22.83
N PRO A 209 23.09 -4.66 23.73
CA PRO A 209 24.23 -3.80 24.02
C PRO A 209 25.20 -3.70 22.83
N TYR A 210 25.37 -4.80 22.10
CA TYR A 210 26.18 -4.82 20.86
C TYR A 210 25.53 -3.94 19.79
N MET A 211 24.22 -4.02 19.60
CA MET A 211 23.46 -3.15 18.70
C MET A 211 23.61 -1.66 19.06
N LEU A 212 23.57 -1.36 20.36
CA LEU A 212 23.74 0.00 20.86
C LEU A 212 25.13 0.55 20.54
N LEU A 213 26.18 -0.16 20.98
CA LEU A 213 27.58 0.27 20.83
C LEU A 213 28.00 0.34 19.37
N GLN A 214 27.65 -0.67 18.57
CA GLN A 214 28.03 -0.72 17.16
C GLN A 214 27.28 0.31 16.33
N GLY A 215 25.99 0.52 16.60
CA GLY A 215 25.23 1.57 15.94
C GLY A 215 25.76 2.96 16.26
N TRP A 216 26.13 3.22 17.53
CA TRP A 216 26.82 4.47 17.87
C TRP A 216 28.17 4.62 17.20
N LYS A 217 29.01 3.59 17.23
CA LYS A 217 30.31 3.60 16.53
C LYS A 217 30.13 4.00 15.07
N ARG A 218 29.18 3.37 14.37
CA ARG A 218 28.89 3.64 12.97
C ARG A 218 28.34 5.05 12.73
N LEU A 219 27.38 5.50 13.55
CA LEU A 219 26.83 6.86 13.42
C LEU A 219 27.88 7.93 13.70
N LEU A 220 28.81 7.67 14.63
CA LEU A 220 29.96 8.55 14.91
C LEU A 220 30.98 8.55 13.77
N GLU A 221 31.28 7.38 13.18
CA GLU A 221 32.14 7.26 11.99
C GLU A 221 31.52 8.00 10.79
N ASP A 222 30.21 7.86 10.57
CA ASP A 222 29.47 8.58 9.52
C ASP A 222 29.48 10.10 9.73
N LEU A 223 29.46 10.55 10.99
CA LEU A 223 29.54 11.97 11.36
C LEU A 223 30.95 12.57 11.15
N ILE A 224 32.00 11.80 11.47
CA ILE A 224 33.42 12.25 11.44
C ILE A 224 34.04 12.10 10.05
N GLY A 225 33.75 10.99 9.37
CA GLY A 225 34.36 10.61 8.09
C GLY A 225 33.93 11.49 6.91
N ARG A 226 32.79 12.18 7.01
CA ARG A 226 32.17 12.90 5.88
C ARG A 226 32.00 12.02 4.63
N GLU A 227 31.96 10.70 4.81
CA GLU A 227 31.69 9.70 3.80
C GLU A 227 30.40 8.96 4.18
N GLY A 228 29.28 9.44 3.64
CA GLY A 228 27.95 8.91 3.93
C GLY A 228 26.88 9.75 3.22
N PRO A 229 25.57 9.45 3.39
CA PRO A 229 24.46 10.22 2.80
C PRO A 229 24.39 11.68 3.28
N PHE A 230 25.28 12.10 4.17
CA PHE A 230 25.31 13.39 4.86
C PHE A 230 26.45 14.30 4.37
N LEU A 231 26.72 14.29 3.06
CA LEU A 231 27.77 15.09 2.42
C LEU A 231 27.54 16.61 2.53
N GLU A 232 26.29 17.05 2.70
CA GLU A 232 25.93 18.46 2.84
C GLU A 232 25.91 18.90 4.32
N THR A 233 26.41 20.11 4.60
CA THR A 233 26.41 20.74 5.94
C THR A 233 25.03 20.82 6.60
N VAL A 234 23.99 20.66 5.79
CA VAL A 234 22.56 20.58 6.12
C VAL A 234 22.24 19.36 6.99
N CYS A 235 23.00 18.27 6.86
CA CYS A 235 22.68 16.97 7.47
C CYS A 235 23.30 16.72 8.85
N VAL A 236 24.24 17.57 9.30
CA VAL A 236 24.89 17.45 10.61
C VAL A 236 23.89 17.47 11.79
N PRO A 237 22.87 18.35 11.82
CA PRO A 237 21.81 18.29 12.83
C PRO A 237 21.08 16.94 12.87
N PHE A 238 20.77 16.35 11.71
CA PHE A 238 20.06 15.07 11.62
C PHE A 238 20.90 13.89 12.10
N ALA A 239 22.20 13.88 11.79
CA ALA A 239 23.12 12.86 12.28
C ALA A 239 23.24 12.92 13.81
N GLY A 240 23.34 14.11 14.40
CA GLY A 240 23.33 14.29 15.86
C GLY A 240 22.03 13.78 16.51
N LEU A 241 20.89 14.05 15.88
CA LEU A 241 19.59 13.57 16.35
C LEU A 241 19.51 12.03 16.27
N ALA A 242 20.00 11.43 15.19
CA ALA A 242 20.03 9.98 15.03
C ALA A 242 20.88 9.28 16.09
N ILE A 243 22.04 9.85 16.46
CA ILE A 243 22.88 9.33 17.56
C ILE A 243 22.12 9.34 18.89
N LEU A 244 21.41 10.43 19.17
CA LEU A 244 20.65 10.60 20.41
C LEU A 244 19.42 9.68 20.48
N LEU A 245 18.75 9.46 19.35
CA LEU A 245 17.57 8.60 19.26
C LEU A 245 17.89 7.12 19.10
N TRP A 246 19.15 6.76 18.82
CA TRP A 246 19.57 5.37 18.64
C TRP A 246 19.22 4.44 19.80
N PRO A 247 19.40 4.80 21.10
CA PRO A 247 19.00 3.94 22.22
C PRO A 247 17.52 3.60 22.21
N LEU A 248 16.67 4.55 21.81
CA LEU A 248 15.24 4.31 21.68
C LEU A 248 14.93 3.34 20.54
N ALA A 249 15.65 3.44 19.41
CA ALA A 249 15.52 2.48 18.32
C ALA A 249 15.91 1.06 18.75
N VAL A 250 16.93 0.90 19.59
CA VAL A 250 17.32 -0.38 20.20
C VAL A 250 16.23 -0.89 21.16
N ALA A 251 15.68 -0.03 22.01
CA ALA A 251 14.58 -0.43 22.89
C ALA A 251 13.34 -0.88 22.08
N ALA A 252 12.99 -0.14 21.02
CA ALA A 252 11.90 -0.49 20.13
C ALA A 252 12.14 -1.82 19.39
N SER A 253 13.38 -2.12 18.97
CA SER A 253 13.71 -3.38 18.32
C SER A 253 13.57 -4.58 19.27
N VAL A 254 13.96 -4.42 20.54
CA VAL A 254 13.76 -5.44 21.58
C VAL A 254 12.27 -5.69 21.80
N VAL A 255 11.47 -4.62 21.99
CA VAL A 255 10.01 -4.74 22.15
C VAL A 255 9.39 -5.43 20.92
N ALA A 256 9.81 -5.06 19.71
CA ALA A 256 9.35 -5.69 18.48
C ALA A 256 9.72 -7.18 18.41
N ALA A 257 10.92 -7.57 18.86
CA ALA A 257 11.33 -8.97 18.94
C ALA A 257 10.47 -9.76 19.94
N VAL A 258 10.20 -9.19 21.12
CA VAL A 258 9.30 -9.79 22.12
C VAL A 258 7.90 -10.01 21.53
N VAL A 259 7.32 -8.98 20.90
CA VAL A 259 5.99 -9.10 20.28
C VAL A 259 5.99 -10.12 19.14
N SER A 260 7.02 -10.12 18.29
CA SER A 260 7.13 -11.04 17.16
C SER A 260 7.29 -12.50 17.60
N SER A 261 7.98 -12.75 18.72
CA SER A 261 8.20 -14.09 19.26
C SER A 261 6.90 -14.85 19.54
N PHE A 262 5.86 -14.16 19.99
CA PHE A 262 4.54 -14.74 20.21
C PHE A 262 3.95 -15.31 18.91
N PHE A 263 4.01 -14.54 17.81
CA PHE A 263 3.50 -14.98 16.51
C PHE A 263 4.35 -16.07 15.87
N LEU A 264 5.67 -16.03 16.06
CA LEU A 264 6.57 -17.10 15.63
C LEU A 264 6.23 -18.42 16.36
N GLY A 265 6.01 -18.35 17.68
CA GLY A 265 5.57 -19.50 18.46
C GLY A 265 4.22 -20.06 17.99
N LEU A 266 3.25 -19.20 17.68
CA LEU A 266 1.96 -19.63 17.10
C LEU A 266 2.13 -20.31 15.73
N TYR A 267 3.09 -19.87 14.92
CA TYR A 267 3.34 -20.43 13.59
C TYR A 267 3.83 -21.89 13.65
N SER A 268 4.40 -22.33 14.77
CA SER A 268 4.78 -23.74 14.97
C SER A 268 3.59 -24.71 14.78
N GLY A 269 2.38 -24.32 15.20
CA GLY A 269 1.16 -25.09 14.97
C GLY A 269 0.77 -25.18 13.50
N VAL A 270 1.04 -24.13 12.71
CA VAL A 270 0.82 -24.11 11.26
C VAL A 270 1.79 -25.08 10.58
N VAL A 271 3.04 -25.14 11.02
CA VAL A 271 4.05 -26.07 10.48
C VAL A 271 3.65 -27.53 10.70
N VAL A 272 3.10 -27.87 11.87
CA VAL A 272 2.57 -29.24 12.13
C VAL A 272 1.54 -29.63 11.09
N HIS A 273 0.68 -28.68 10.71
CA HIS A 273 -0.36 -28.90 9.72
C HIS A 273 0.21 -29.00 8.30
N GLN A 274 1.14 -28.12 7.91
CA GLN A 274 1.76 -28.13 6.58
C GLN A 274 2.59 -29.39 6.31
N GLU A 275 3.34 -29.86 7.31
CA GLU A 275 4.28 -30.98 7.18
C GLU A 275 3.68 -32.33 7.63
N ASP A 276 2.39 -32.32 8.00
CA ASP A 276 1.65 -33.47 8.52
C ASP A 276 2.37 -34.19 9.69
N SER A 277 3.14 -33.44 10.50
CA SER A 277 4.13 -34.00 11.42
C SER A 277 4.29 -33.17 12.70
N PHE A 278 4.08 -33.82 13.86
CA PHE A 278 4.30 -33.22 15.18
C PHE A 278 5.78 -32.87 15.42
N GLN A 279 6.69 -33.77 15.02
CA GLN A 279 8.14 -33.58 15.15
C GLN A 279 8.63 -32.38 14.33
N SER A 280 8.00 -32.12 13.17
CA SER A 280 8.31 -30.95 12.35
C SER A 280 7.96 -29.65 13.08
N GLY A 281 6.86 -29.61 13.84
CA GLY A 281 6.52 -28.47 14.68
C GLY A 281 7.54 -28.21 15.80
N LEU A 282 7.96 -29.26 16.51
CA LEU A 282 9.00 -29.15 17.53
C LEU A 282 10.36 -28.75 16.94
N ALA A 283 10.72 -29.32 15.79
CA ALA A 283 11.93 -28.92 15.06
C ALA A 283 11.86 -27.44 14.64
N TYR A 284 10.68 -26.94 14.24
CA TYR A 284 10.51 -25.53 13.91
C TYR A 284 10.76 -24.60 15.10
N ILE A 285 10.25 -24.93 16.30
CA ILE A 285 10.49 -24.14 17.52
C ILE A 285 11.99 -23.97 17.78
N ILE A 286 12.77 -25.04 17.62
CA ILE A 286 14.23 -24.97 17.78
C ILE A 286 14.87 -24.17 16.63
N ALA A 287 14.44 -24.45 15.39
CA ALA A 287 15.02 -23.83 14.20
C ALA A 287 14.73 -22.32 14.12
N VAL A 288 13.57 -21.83 14.57
CA VAL A 288 13.20 -20.41 14.48
C VAL A 288 14.07 -19.54 15.37
N VAL A 289 14.51 -20.05 16.52
CA VAL A 289 15.47 -19.37 17.39
C VAL A 289 16.82 -19.22 16.68
N SER A 290 17.30 -20.27 15.99
CA SER A 290 18.53 -20.19 15.17
C SER A 290 18.39 -19.21 14.00
N LEU A 291 17.22 -19.15 13.36
CA LEU A 291 16.93 -18.22 12.27
C LEU A 291 16.89 -16.78 12.76
N PHE A 292 16.30 -16.54 13.92
CA PHE A 292 16.27 -15.22 14.55
C PHE A 292 17.68 -14.79 14.94
N ASP A 293 18.48 -15.68 15.53
CA ASP A 293 19.86 -15.41 15.90
C ASP A 293 20.74 -15.07 14.69
N GLU A 294 20.62 -15.82 13.59
CA GLU A 294 21.27 -15.57 12.30
C GLU A 294 20.84 -14.21 11.73
N TYR A 295 19.54 -13.91 11.74
CA TYR A 295 19.01 -12.61 11.29
C TYR A 295 19.58 -11.44 12.10
N VAL A 296 19.68 -11.58 13.42
CA VAL A 296 20.26 -10.52 14.27
C VAL A 296 21.78 -10.42 14.05
N ASN A 297 22.49 -11.54 13.84
CA ASN A 297 23.91 -11.51 13.48
C ASN A 297 24.14 -10.74 12.18
N ASP A 298 23.33 -11.00 11.16
CA ASP A 298 23.40 -10.29 9.87
C ASP A 298 23.08 -8.79 10.03
N LEU A 299 22.06 -8.45 10.83
CA LEU A 299 21.71 -7.06 11.14
C LEU A 299 22.88 -6.31 11.83
N LEU A 300 23.62 -7.04 12.68
CA LEU A 300 24.76 -6.55 13.44
C LEU A 300 26.11 -6.77 12.74
N TYR A 301 26.15 -7.32 11.52
CA TYR A 301 27.41 -7.63 10.83
C TYR A 301 28.38 -8.48 11.69
N LEU A 302 27.83 -9.39 12.50
CA LEU A 302 28.59 -10.36 13.29
C LEU A 302 28.96 -11.56 12.41
N SER A 303 29.62 -12.57 13.00
CA SER A 303 29.99 -13.81 12.30
C SER A 303 28.79 -14.44 11.59
N GLU A 304 29.00 -14.90 10.36
CA GLU A 304 27.93 -15.53 9.56
C GLU A 304 27.39 -16.79 10.24
N GLY A 305 26.06 -16.92 10.26
CA GLY A 305 25.36 -18.08 10.81
C GLY A 305 24.96 -17.93 12.29
N SER A 306 24.41 -19.01 12.84
CA SER A 306 24.05 -19.13 14.27
C SER A 306 24.76 -20.34 14.87
N CYS A 307 25.15 -20.23 16.14
CA CYS A 307 25.69 -21.35 16.91
C CYS A 307 24.59 -22.30 17.43
N LEU A 308 23.32 -21.96 17.22
CA LEU A 308 22.17 -22.72 17.70
C LEU A 308 21.80 -23.86 16.74
N PRO A 309 21.24 -24.96 17.26
CA PRO A 309 20.85 -26.10 16.44
C PRO A 309 19.78 -25.71 15.42
N ARG A 310 19.95 -26.17 14.18
CA ARG A 310 19.02 -25.92 13.07
C ARG A 310 18.45 -27.23 12.51
N PRO A 311 17.52 -27.88 13.23
CA PRO A 311 16.90 -29.11 12.75
C PRO A 311 16.05 -28.85 11.49
N LYS A 312 16.05 -29.81 10.57
CA LYS A 312 15.23 -29.75 9.36
C LYS A 312 13.78 -30.03 9.73
N TYR A 313 12.92 -29.02 9.60
CA TYR A 313 11.50 -29.13 9.93
C TYR A 313 10.60 -29.34 8.71
N ARG A 314 11.04 -28.96 7.50
CA ARG A 314 10.30 -29.18 6.24
C ARG A 314 10.82 -30.38 5.47
N LYS A 315 9.93 -31.28 5.04
CA LYS A 315 10.26 -32.49 4.26
C LYS A 315 10.46 -32.20 2.78
N ASN A 316 9.71 -31.24 2.24
CA ASN A 316 9.78 -30.82 0.83
C ASN A 316 10.37 -29.43 0.69
N GLN A 317 11.60 -29.22 1.15
CA GLN A 317 12.43 -28.27 0.39
C GLN A 317 12.70 -28.99 -0.93
N SER A 318 11.96 -28.62 -2.00
CA SER A 318 12.52 -28.83 -3.32
C SER A 318 13.97 -28.34 -3.26
N PRO A 319 14.96 -29.13 -3.72
CA PRO A 319 16.27 -28.56 -3.94
C PRO A 319 15.98 -27.33 -4.80
N LYS A 320 16.25 -26.14 -4.26
CA LYS A 320 16.26 -24.95 -5.10
C LYS A 320 17.14 -25.36 -6.27
N LEU A 321 16.56 -25.37 -7.47
CA LEU A 321 17.32 -25.66 -8.68
C LEU A 321 18.53 -24.72 -8.64
N GLY A 322 19.71 -25.28 -8.35
CA GLY A 322 20.88 -24.53 -7.89
C GLY A 322 21.26 -24.78 -6.42
N ASP A 323 21.40 -26.04 -6.02
CA ASP A 323 22.42 -26.42 -5.03
C ASP A 323 23.78 -26.25 -5.70
N ASN A 324 24.17 -24.98 -5.84
CA ASN A 324 25.49 -24.58 -6.23
C ASN A 324 25.95 -23.66 -5.10
N ASP A 325 26.69 -24.25 -4.18
CA ASP A 325 27.34 -23.63 -3.01
C ASP A 325 28.20 -22.40 -3.41
N GLY A 326 28.43 -22.19 -4.71
CA GLY A 326 29.04 -21.00 -5.29
C GLY A 326 28.10 -19.83 -5.65
N SER A 327 26.77 -19.98 -5.69
CA SER A 327 25.83 -18.94 -6.15
C SER A 327 25.40 -17.99 -5.03
N MET A 328 25.09 -18.53 -3.85
CA MET A 328 24.78 -17.72 -2.67
C MET A 328 26.06 -17.05 -2.13
N ASN A 329 27.21 -17.72 -2.25
CA ASN A 329 28.52 -17.09 -2.07
C ASN A 329 28.81 -16.05 -3.17
N LYS A 330 28.48 -16.24 -4.45
CA LYS A 330 28.58 -15.17 -5.45
C LYS A 330 27.67 -13.98 -5.17
N ARG A 331 26.46 -14.18 -4.64
CA ARG A 331 25.53 -13.09 -4.28
C ARG A 331 25.94 -12.38 -2.99
N ARG A 332 26.43 -13.12 -1.99
CA ARG A 332 27.01 -12.60 -0.74
C ARG A 332 28.33 -11.89 -1.00
N GLN A 333 29.23 -12.47 -1.79
CA GLN A 333 30.50 -11.88 -2.19
C GLN A 333 30.32 -10.74 -3.19
N ASN A 334 29.29 -10.73 -4.04
CA ASN A 334 28.92 -9.53 -4.80
C ASN A 334 28.31 -8.45 -3.89
N SER A 335 27.62 -8.80 -2.79
CA SER A 335 27.11 -7.83 -1.81
C SER A 335 28.18 -7.29 -0.85
N LEU A 336 29.16 -8.14 -0.50
CA LEU A 336 30.33 -7.82 0.29
C LEU A 336 31.35 -7.06 -0.55
N ASN A 337 31.62 -7.45 -1.80
CA ASN A 337 32.43 -6.68 -2.75
C ASN A 337 31.72 -5.37 -3.15
N ALA A 338 30.39 -5.32 -3.25
CA ALA A 338 29.66 -4.05 -3.40
C ALA A 338 29.75 -3.14 -2.15
N ARG A 339 30.12 -3.69 -0.98
CA ARG A 339 30.36 -2.95 0.27
C ARG A 339 31.85 -2.71 0.57
N LEU A 340 32.75 -3.51 0.02
CA LEU A 340 34.20 -3.50 0.25
C LEU A 340 35.03 -2.98 -0.93
N VAL A 341 34.45 -2.68 -2.10
CA VAL A 341 35.17 -1.96 -3.17
C VAL A 341 35.33 -0.49 -2.76
N PRO A 342 36.55 -0.03 -2.44
CA PRO A 342 36.81 1.36 -2.16
C PRO A 342 36.87 2.14 -3.49
N GLU A 343 36.34 3.35 -3.45
CA GLU A 343 36.56 4.46 -4.39
C GLU A 343 35.95 4.41 -5.81
N ARG A 344 35.94 3.31 -6.57
CA ARG A 344 35.58 3.41 -8.02
C ARG A 344 34.08 3.37 -8.34
N THR A 345 33.24 2.79 -7.48
CA THR A 345 31.77 2.64 -7.71
C THR A 345 30.94 3.76 -7.07
N ARG A 346 31.53 4.55 -6.17
CA ARG A 346 30.82 5.69 -5.52
C ARG A 346 30.57 6.85 -6.49
N SER A 347 31.37 6.98 -7.56
CA SER A 347 31.08 7.89 -8.67
C SER A 347 29.87 7.45 -9.51
N LEU A 348 29.71 6.15 -9.75
CA LEU A 348 28.55 5.59 -10.44
C LEU A 348 27.27 5.67 -9.58
N LYS A 349 27.40 5.47 -8.27
CA LYS A 349 26.30 5.60 -7.29
C LYS A 349 25.78 7.05 -7.14
N ARG A 350 26.60 8.05 -7.51
CA ARG A 350 26.18 9.46 -7.62
C ARG A 350 25.34 9.75 -8.88
N ALA A 351 25.36 8.88 -9.88
CA ALA A 351 24.61 9.05 -11.12
C ALA A 351 23.20 8.40 -11.07
N ILE A 352 22.91 7.59 -10.05
CA ILE A 352 21.61 6.92 -9.91
C ILE A 352 20.71 7.74 -8.96
N GLN A 353 19.66 8.33 -9.50
CA GLN A 353 18.64 9.03 -8.72
C GLN A 353 17.76 8.00 -7.98
N GLU A 354 17.85 7.95 -6.65
CA GLU A 354 17.03 7.07 -5.81
C GLU A 354 15.59 7.63 -5.70
N PHE A 355 14.58 6.84 -6.07
CA PHE A 355 13.18 7.24 -6.02
C PHE A 355 12.62 7.17 -4.61
N LYS A 356 11.92 8.24 -4.20
CA LYS A 356 11.11 8.21 -2.97
C LYS A 356 9.77 7.49 -3.23
N PRO A 357 9.25 6.72 -2.28
CA PRO A 357 7.89 6.13 -2.31
C PRO A 357 6.79 7.05 -2.85
N VAL A 358 6.84 8.32 -2.44
CA VAL A 358 5.88 9.36 -2.80
C VAL A 358 5.91 9.67 -4.30
N GLN A 359 7.08 9.65 -4.93
CA GLN A 359 7.25 9.98 -6.35
C GLN A 359 6.60 8.93 -7.26
N ILE A 360 6.68 7.64 -6.88
CA ILE A 360 6.01 6.56 -7.63
C ILE A 360 4.50 6.74 -7.57
N TRP A 361 3.96 7.08 -6.40
CA TRP A 361 2.54 7.38 -6.26
C TRP A 361 2.14 8.64 -7.04
N ASP A 362 2.91 9.72 -6.96
CA ASP A 362 2.64 10.96 -7.67
C ASP A 362 2.58 10.73 -9.19
N TRP A 363 3.54 9.97 -9.72
CA TRP A 363 3.49 9.53 -11.11
C TRP A 363 2.23 8.74 -11.42
N LEU A 364 1.94 7.69 -10.66
CA LEU A 364 0.80 6.81 -10.96
C LEU A 364 -0.50 7.60 -11.00
N PHE A 365 -0.74 8.48 -10.03
CA PHE A 365 -1.96 9.29 -9.99
C PHE A 365 -2.02 10.35 -11.09
N LYS A 366 -0.89 10.98 -11.44
CA LYS A 366 -0.81 11.92 -12.57
C LYS A 366 -1.08 11.21 -13.91
N SER A 367 -0.52 10.02 -14.10
CA SER A 367 -0.76 9.18 -15.27
C SER A 367 -2.21 8.69 -15.31
N CYS A 368 -2.79 8.29 -14.17
CA CYS A 368 -4.22 7.96 -14.09
C CYS A 368 -5.13 9.15 -14.40
N GLU A 369 -4.72 10.38 -14.08
CA GLU A 369 -5.48 11.59 -14.47
C GLU A 369 -5.49 11.76 -15.98
N VAL A 370 -4.32 11.73 -16.62
CA VAL A 370 -4.20 11.87 -18.08
C VAL A 370 -4.97 10.75 -18.78
N ASN A 371 -4.74 9.50 -18.39
CA ASN A 371 -5.40 8.34 -18.99
C ASN A 371 -6.90 8.32 -18.69
N GLY A 372 -7.32 8.78 -17.51
CA GLY A 372 -8.73 8.90 -17.15
C GLY A 372 -9.46 9.89 -18.04
N LYS A 373 -8.83 11.01 -18.41
CA LYS A 373 -9.38 11.97 -19.39
C LYS A 373 -9.49 11.37 -20.79
N ILE A 374 -8.52 10.57 -21.22
CA ILE A 374 -8.56 9.84 -22.50
C ILE A 374 -9.74 8.86 -22.51
N LEU A 375 -9.84 8.02 -21.48
CA LEU A 375 -10.90 7.00 -21.36
C LEU A 375 -12.31 7.60 -21.22
N LEU A 376 -12.42 8.82 -20.67
CA LEU A 376 -13.67 9.60 -20.67
C LEU A 376 -14.06 10.03 -22.09
N ARG A 377 -13.10 10.51 -22.89
CA ARG A 377 -13.34 10.93 -24.28
C ARG A 377 -13.68 9.75 -25.19
N GLU A 378 -13.05 8.60 -24.96
CA GLU A 378 -13.31 7.35 -25.67
C GLU A 378 -14.60 6.65 -25.24
N GLY A 379 -15.30 7.15 -24.21
CA GLY A 379 -16.57 6.59 -23.72
C GLY A 379 -16.42 5.30 -22.90
N PHE A 380 -15.20 4.88 -22.54
CA PHE A 380 -14.98 3.72 -21.66
C PHE A 380 -15.34 4.01 -20.20
N ILE A 381 -15.31 5.29 -19.80
CA ILE A 381 -15.77 5.78 -18.50
C ILE A 381 -16.95 6.73 -18.75
N ASP A 382 -18.09 6.48 -18.10
CA ASP A 382 -19.24 7.37 -18.16
C ASP A 382 -19.33 8.25 -16.89
N THR A 383 -20.00 9.38 -17.02
CA THR A 383 -20.48 10.23 -15.92
C THR A 383 -21.22 9.43 -14.84
N LYS A 384 -21.91 8.35 -15.23
CA LYS A 384 -22.57 7.41 -14.31
C LYS A 384 -21.57 6.63 -13.46
N ASP A 385 -20.47 6.15 -14.05
CA ASP A 385 -19.42 5.42 -13.33
C ASP A 385 -18.73 6.32 -12.29
N ILE A 386 -18.52 7.59 -12.64
CA ILE A 386 -17.95 8.60 -11.74
C ILE A 386 -18.93 8.93 -10.60
N LYS A 387 -20.22 9.14 -10.91
CA LYS A 387 -21.26 9.39 -9.90
C LYS A 387 -21.44 8.19 -8.98
N GLU A 388 -21.40 6.97 -9.50
CA GLU A 388 -21.48 5.75 -8.69
C GLU A 388 -20.30 5.64 -7.71
N CYS A 389 -19.09 5.96 -8.16
CA CYS A 389 -17.91 5.99 -7.28
C CYS A 389 -18.00 7.10 -6.22
N LEU A 390 -18.51 8.29 -6.55
CA LEU A 390 -18.64 9.40 -5.60
C LEU A 390 -19.78 9.23 -4.59
N VAL A 391 -20.94 8.74 -5.02
CA VAL A 391 -22.18 8.70 -4.23
C VAL A 391 -22.35 7.36 -3.54
N LYS A 392 -22.15 6.24 -4.25
CA LYS A 392 -22.33 4.89 -3.69
C LYS A 392 -21.05 4.32 -3.09
N GLY A 393 -19.90 4.96 -3.34
CA GLY A 393 -18.59 4.47 -2.90
C GLY A 393 -18.09 3.22 -3.64
N ASN A 394 -18.86 2.73 -4.63
CA ASN A 394 -18.49 1.58 -5.45
C ASN A 394 -17.56 2.02 -6.59
N CYS A 395 -16.27 2.05 -6.28
CA CYS A 395 -15.23 2.44 -7.23
C CYS A 395 -14.55 1.22 -7.87
N LYS A 396 -15.20 0.05 -8.04
CA LYS A 396 -14.49 -1.12 -8.62
C LYS A 396 -13.98 -0.84 -10.03
N LYS A 397 -14.82 -0.25 -10.90
CA LYS A 397 -14.42 0.12 -12.28
C LYS A 397 -13.32 1.18 -12.29
N LEU A 398 -13.50 2.28 -11.56
CA LEU A 398 -12.56 3.41 -11.59
C LEU A 398 -11.33 3.21 -10.70
N GLY A 399 -11.46 2.52 -9.57
CA GLY A 399 -10.42 2.33 -8.54
C GLY A 399 -9.53 1.13 -8.77
N ILE A 400 -9.96 0.16 -9.58
CA ILE A 400 -9.15 -1.00 -9.95
C ILE A 400 -8.79 -0.96 -11.44
N LYS A 401 -9.77 -0.79 -12.35
CA LYS A 401 -9.49 -0.90 -13.79
C LYS A 401 -8.69 0.28 -14.35
N LEU A 402 -8.95 1.52 -13.94
CA LEU A 402 -8.20 2.69 -14.45
C LEU A 402 -6.70 2.67 -14.03
N PRO A 403 -6.34 2.41 -12.75
CA PRO A 403 -4.94 2.25 -12.41
C PRO A 403 -4.31 1.00 -13.04
N ALA A 404 -5.05 -0.11 -13.16
CA ALA A 404 -4.56 -1.29 -13.87
C ALA A 404 -4.28 -0.98 -15.36
N TRP A 405 -5.15 -0.23 -16.03
CA TRP A 405 -4.96 0.22 -17.41
C TRP A 405 -3.72 1.10 -17.53
N THR A 406 -3.54 2.05 -16.60
CA THR A 406 -2.38 2.95 -16.57
C THR A 406 -1.06 2.19 -16.39
N ILE A 407 -1.04 1.20 -15.49
CA ILE A 407 0.15 0.37 -15.26
C ILE A 407 0.39 -0.54 -16.46
N LEU A 408 -0.66 -1.11 -17.07
CA LEU A 408 -0.51 -1.91 -18.29
C LEU A 408 0.12 -1.09 -19.42
N GLN A 409 -0.31 0.17 -19.60
CA GLN A 409 0.28 1.08 -20.57
C GLN A 409 1.78 1.25 -20.34
N CYS A 410 2.18 1.50 -19.08
CA CYS A 410 3.59 1.59 -18.69
C CYS A 410 4.35 0.29 -19.01
N LEU A 411 3.79 -0.88 -18.68
CA LEU A 411 4.42 -2.18 -18.94
C LEU A 411 4.63 -2.43 -20.45
N LEU A 412 3.63 -2.12 -21.28
CA LEU A 412 3.72 -2.28 -22.73
C LEU A 412 4.78 -1.35 -23.33
N THR A 413 4.77 -0.07 -22.96
CA THR A 413 5.79 0.89 -23.42
C THR A 413 7.19 0.45 -22.99
N SER A 414 7.34 0.02 -21.73
CA SER A 414 8.63 -0.43 -21.20
C SER A 414 9.14 -1.70 -21.88
N ALA A 415 8.24 -2.61 -22.25
CA ALA A 415 8.56 -3.83 -22.99
C ALA A 415 8.95 -3.53 -24.45
N LYS A 416 8.29 -2.58 -25.12
CA LYS A 416 8.64 -2.17 -26.49
C LYS A 416 10.00 -1.47 -26.58
N GLN A 417 10.34 -0.67 -25.57
CA GLN A 417 11.60 0.09 -25.53
C GLN A 417 12.82 -0.77 -25.11
N ASP A 418 12.63 -2.07 -24.83
CA ASP A 418 13.63 -2.98 -24.26
C ASP A 418 14.39 -2.39 -23.05
N SER A 419 13.67 -1.55 -22.29
CA SER A 419 14.20 -0.89 -21.10
C SER A 419 14.62 -1.90 -20.04
N SER A 420 15.59 -1.53 -19.20
CA SER A 420 15.99 -2.39 -18.06
C SER A 420 14.94 -2.37 -16.95
N GLY A 421 14.24 -1.24 -16.78
CA GLY A 421 13.24 -0.98 -15.74
C GLY A 421 11.79 -0.82 -16.24
N LEU A 422 10.99 -0.08 -15.48
CA LEU A 422 9.67 0.44 -15.86
C LEU A 422 9.84 1.91 -16.28
N VAL A 423 9.41 2.26 -17.48
CA VAL A 423 9.47 3.62 -18.01
C VAL A 423 8.31 4.41 -17.43
N ILE A 424 8.62 5.28 -16.48
CA ILE A 424 7.66 6.05 -15.70
C ILE A 424 7.35 7.36 -16.44
N SER A 425 8.36 8.14 -16.80
CA SER A 425 8.20 9.34 -17.64
C SER A 425 9.20 9.30 -18.79
N ASP A 426 9.03 10.18 -19.78
CA ASP A 426 9.99 10.35 -20.88
C ASP A 426 11.41 10.44 -20.28
N ASP A 427 12.26 9.46 -20.65
CA ASP A 427 13.65 9.24 -20.24
C ASP A 427 13.93 8.80 -18.79
N VAL A 428 12.93 8.37 -18.02
CA VAL A 428 13.10 7.94 -16.62
C VAL A 428 12.67 6.48 -16.39
N GLU A 429 13.67 5.61 -16.23
CA GLU A 429 13.47 4.18 -15.93
C GLU A 429 13.50 3.91 -14.42
N LEU A 430 12.48 3.26 -13.88
CA LEU A 430 12.47 2.67 -12.54
C LEU A 430 12.99 1.23 -12.59
N THR A 431 14.17 1.00 -12.04
CA THR A 431 14.84 -0.29 -11.89
C THR A 431 14.87 -0.70 -10.42
N THR A 432 15.19 -1.98 -10.15
CA THR A 432 15.43 -2.44 -8.78
C THR A 432 16.62 -1.73 -8.10
N ALA A 433 17.51 -1.11 -8.87
CA ALA A 433 18.67 -0.40 -8.36
C ALA A 433 18.37 1.04 -7.93
N ASN A 434 17.33 1.66 -8.49
CA ASN A 434 16.93 3.04 -8.20
C ASN A 434 15.57 3.16 -7.49
N GLY A 435 14.87 2.04 -7.29
CA GLY A 435 13.61 1.99 -6.56
C GLY A 435 13.76 2.25 -5.05
N PRO A 436 12.63 2.57 -4.37
CA PRO A 436 12.62 2.76 -2.93
C PRO A 436 12.97 1.46 -2.22
N ARG A 437 13.87 1.50 -1.23
CA ARG A 437 14.27 0.33 -0.42
C ARG A 437 13.22 -0.15 0.59
N ASP A 438 11.99 0.34 0.48
CA ASP A 438 10.90 -0.04 1.35
C ASP A 438 10.30 -1.38 0.87
N LYS A 439 10.22 -2.36 1.78
CA LYS A 439 9.71 -3.71 1.48
C LYS A 439 8.31 -3.70 0.88
N VAL A 440 7.49 -2.68 1.20
CA VAL A 440 6.14 -2.55 0.64
C VAL A 440 6.20 -2.25 -0.86
N PHE A 441 7.17 -1.46 -1.31
CA PHE A 441 7.33 -1.14 -2.73
C PHE A 441 8.00 -2.27 -3.49
N ASP A 442 8.97 -2.95 -2.90
CA ASP A 442 9.54 -4.17 -3.47
C ASP A 442 8.44 -5.19 -3.80
N TRP A 443 7.48 -5.35 -2.90
CA TRP A 443 6.35 -6.27 -3.07
C TRP A 443 5.44 -5.92 -4.27
N PHE A 444 5.38 -4.66 -4.69
CA PHE A 444 4.60 -4.25 -5.87
C PHE A 444 5.45 -4.18 -7.15
N ILE A 445 6.68 -3.66 -7.07
CA ILE A 445 7.53 -3.41 -8.23
C ILE A 445 8.09 -4.71 -8.81
N GLU A 446 8.51 -5.67 -7.97
CA GLU A 446 9.09 -6.93 -8.45
C GLU A 446 8.08 -7.75 -9.29
N PRO A 447 6.82 -7.95 -8.86
CA PRO A 447 5.79 -8.53 -9.71
C PRO A 447 5.60 -7.81 -11.05
N LEU A 448 5.62 -6.47 -11.06
CA LEU A 448 5.43 -5.68 -12.27
C LEU A 448 6.59 -5.85 -13.26
N LEU A 449 7.84 -5.89 -12.78
CA LEU A 449 9.01 -6.17 -13.62
C LEU A 449 8.95 -7.57 -14.24
N ILE A 450 8.51 -8.58 -13.47
CA ILE A 450 8.29 -9.93 -13.99
C ILE A 450 7.21 -9.91 -15.08
N MET A 451 6.12 -9.18 -14.87
CA MET A 451 5.05 -9.05 -15.86
C MET A 451 5.50 -8.32 -17.13
N LYS A 452 6.35 -7.28 -16.99
CA LYS A 452 7.00 -6.62 -18.13
C LYS A 452 7.77 -7.62 -18.97
N GLU A 453 8.57 -8.45 -18.31
CA GLU A 453 9.38 -9.48 -18.98
C GLU A 453 8.50 -10.55 -19.68
N GLN A 454 7.38 -10.92 -19.06
CA GLN A 454 6.39 -11.81 -19.66
C GLN A 454 5.75 -11.18 -20.92
N LEU A 455 5.35 -9.91 -20.86
CA LEU A 455 4.79 -9.18 -22.00
C LEU A 455 5.82 -9.02 -23.13
N ARG A 456 7.08 -8.74 -22.80
CA ARG A 456 8.19 -8.66 -23.77
C ARG A 456 8.34 -9.97 -24.55
N LYS A 457 8.34 -11.11 -23.86
CA LYS A 457 8.46 -12.43 -24.48
C LYS A 457 7.27 -12.79 -25.36
N LEU A 458 6.09 -12.26 -25.06
CA LEU A 458 4.89 -12.53 -25.86
C LEU A 458 4.89 -11.79 -27.19
N GLN A 459 5.66 -10.70 -27.36
CA GLN A 459 5.75 -9.91 -28.59
C GLN A 459 4.36 -9.60 -29.16
N LEU A 460 3.62 -8.72 -28.48
CA LEU A 460 2.27 -8.35 -28.89
C LEU A 460 2.30 -7.44 -30.12
N ASN A 461 1.37 -7.67 -31.06
CA ASN A 461 1.14 -6.74 -32.16
C ASN A 461 0.27 -5.56 -31.71
N ASP A 462 0.23 -4.46 -32.49
CA ASP A 462 -0.49 -3.25 -32.08
C ASP A 462 -2.00 -3.46 -31.91
N ASN A 463 -2.59 -4.39 -32.67
CA ASN A 463 -4.01 -4.77 -32.55
C ASN A 463 -4.29 -5.55 -31.25
N GLU A 464 -3.41 -6.50 -30.90
CA GLU A 464 -3.45 -7.28 -29.66
C GLU A 464 -3.31 -6.35 -28.46
N GLU A 465 -2.41 -5.35 -28.51
CA GLU A 465 -2.26 -4.37 -27.45
C GLU A 465 -3.49 -3.48 -27.28
N MET A 466 -4.07 -3.00 -28.39
CA MET A 466 -5.28 -2.17 -28.34
C MET A 466 -6.46 -2.96 -27.77
N SER A 467 -6.62 -4.21 -28.20
CA SER A 467 -7.61 -5.13 -27.65
C SER A 467 -7.35 -5.44 -26.17
N LEU A 468 -6.10 -5.66 -25.77
CA LEU A 468 -5.72 -5.91 -24.37
C LEU A 468 -6.10 -4.71 -23.47
N ARG A 469 -5.80 -3.48 -23.92
CA ARG A 469 -6.18 -2.25 -23.22
C ARG A 469 -7.69 -2.12 -23.06
N LYS A 470 -8.46 -2.42 -24.11
CA LYS A 470 -9.93 -2.42 -24.07
C LYS A 470 -10.47 -3.46 -23.08
N LEU A 471 -9.94 -4.68 -23.11
CA LEU A 471 -10.38 -5.80 -22.26
C LEU A 471 -10.16 -5.54 -20.77
N VAL A 472 -9.12 -4.79 -20.39
CA VAL A 472 -8.91 -4.37 -18.99
C VAL A 472 -10.08 -3.53 -18.48
N MET A 473 -10.65 -2.66 -19.31
CA MET A 473 -11.73 -1.74 -18.93
C MET A 473 -13.12 -2.38 -19.02
N VAL A 474 -13.38 -3.17 -20.06
CA VAL A 474 -14.71 -3.73 -20.34
C VAL A 474 -14.97 -4.97 -19.49
N ASN A 475 -14.10 -5.97 -19.52
CA ASN A 475 -14.37 -7.26 -18.89
C ASN A 475 -14.09 -7.34 -17.40
N LYS A 476 -14.81 -8.23 -16.72
CA LYS A 476 -14.56 -8.58 -15.32
C LYS A 476 -13.26 -9.36 -15.16
N ASN A 477 -12.87 -10.12 -16.19
CA ASN A 477 -11.67 -10.94 -16.23
C ASN A 477 -11.61 -11.96 -15.09
N GLU A 478 -12.75 -12.39 -14.55
CA GLU A 478 -12.84 -13.32 -13.43
C GLU A 478 -12.67 -14.77 -13.91
N ARG A 479 -13.17 -15.11 -15.11
CA ARG A 479 -13.15 -16.47 -15.65
C ARG A 479 -12.58 -16.54 -17.06
N PRO A 480 -11.97 -17.67 -17.48
CA PRO A 480 -11.37 -17.81 -18.80
C PRO A 480 -12.32 -17.46 -19.95
N GLU A 481 -13.60 -17.74 -19.75
CA GLU A 481 -14.67 -17.58 -20.72
C GLU A 481 -15.08 -16.11 -20.91
N ASP A 482 -14.66 -15.20 -20.02
CA ASP A 482 -14.99 -13.78 -20.10
C ASP A 482 -14.39 -13.10 -21.35
N TRP A 483 -13.51 -13.76 -22.10
CA TRP A 483 -12.94 -13.26 -23.36
C TRP A 483 -13.55 -13.92 -24.60
N ASP A 484 -14.47 -14.87 -24.44
CA ASP A 484 -15.09 -15.62 -25.55
C ASP A 484 -16.03 -14.76 -26.39
N GLU A 485 -16.71 -13.78 -25.77
CA GLU A 485 -17.72 -12.95 -26.45
C GLU A 485 -17.13 -11.71 -27.15
N GLU A 486 -15.92 -11.24 -26.76
CA GLU A 486 -15.36 -9.95 -27.21
C GLU A 486 -14.06 -10.06 -28.02
N GLY A 487 -13.70 -11.27 -28.46
CA GLY A 487 -12.77 -11.49 -29.57
C GLY A 487 -11.38 -10.88 -29.37
N PHE A 488 -10.58 -11.42 -28.44
CA PHE A 488 -9.14 -11.19 -28.49
C PHE A 488 -8.59 -11.71 -29.83
N PRO A 489 -7.78 -10.93 -30.59
CA PRO A 489 -7.49 -11.23 -32.00
C PRO A 489 -6.60 -12.46 -32.22
N SER A 490 -6.04 -13.06 -31.17
CA SER A 490 -5.25 -14.29 -31.27
C SER A 490 -6.13 -15.54 -31.18
N GLY A 491 -5.96 -16.45 -32.15
CA GLY A 491 -6.58 -17.78 -32.15
C GLY A 491 -5.89 -18.80 -31.24
N ASP A 492 -4.75 -18.45 -30.61
CA ASP A 492 -4.05 -19.33 -29.67
C ASP A 492 -4.65 -19.21 -28.26
N HIS A 493 -5.32 -20.28 -27.83
CA HIS A 493 -5.93 -20.38 -26.51
C HIS A 493 -4.91 -20.29 -25.37
N VAL A 494 -3.66 -20.72 -25.58
CA VAL A 494 -2.59 -20.65 -24.56
C VAL A 494 -2.13 -19.20 -24.38
N ARG A 495 -1.83 -18.50 -25.48
CA ARG A 495 -1.47 -17.07 -25.46
C ARG A 495 -2.58 -16.21 -24.85
N ARG A 496 -3.84 -16.51 -25.20
CA ARG A 496 -5.01 -15.84 -24.62
C ARG A 496 -5.08 -16.03 -23.11
N ALA A 497 -4.95 -17.27 -22.65
CA ALA A 497 -4.96 -17.60 -21.22
C ALA A 497 -3.80 -16.93 -20.46
N GLN A 498 -2.61 -16.85 -21.05
CA GLN A 498 -1.45 -16.17 -20.46
C GLN A 498 -1.69 -14.67 -20.27
N LEU A 499 -2.22 -13.99 -21.29
CA LEU A 499 -2.55 -12.55 -21.20
C LEU A 499 -3.67 -12.27 -20.21
N GLN A 500 -4.66 -13.15 -20.17
CA GLN A 500 -5.74 -13.03 -19.21
C GLN A 500 -5.26 -13.23 -17.77
N ALA A 501 -4.36 -14.19 -17.54
CA ALA A 501 -3.71 -14.39 -16.24
C ALA A 501 -2.88 -13.15 -15.83
N LEU A 502 -2.17 -12.52 -16.78
CA LEU A 502 -1.45 -11.26 -16.54
C LEU A 502 -2.41 -10.15 -16.10
N ILE A 503 -3.54 -9.97 -16.79
CA ILE A 503 -4.52 -8.94 -16.41
C ILE A 503 -5.12 -9.22 -15.02
N ARG A 504 -5.47 -10.47 -14.71
CA ARG A 504 -5.96 -10.84 -13.37
C ARG A 504 -4.95 -10.52 -12.29
N ARG A 505 -3.68 -10.87 -12.51
CA ARG A 505 -2.58 -10.56 -11.58
C ARG A 505 -2.43 -9.05 -11.40
N LEU A 506 -2.50 -8.27 -12.49
CA LEU A 506 -2.42 -6.81 -12.43
C LEU A 506 -3.57 -6.20 -11.63
N GLN A 507 -4.80 -6.63 -11.91
CA GLN A 507 -5.99 -6.18 -11.20
C GLN A 507 -5.94 -6.57 -9.72
N GLY A 508 -5.42 -7.75 -9.37
CA GLY A 508 -5.19 -8.18 -7.98
C GLY A 508 -4.16 -7.32 -7.25
N ILE A 509 -3.05 -6.96 -7.93
CA ILE A 509 -2.04 -6.02 -7.41
C ILE A 509 -2.69 -4.67 -7.12
N VAL A 510 -3.43 -4.10 -8.09
CA VAL A 510 -4.09 -2.81 -7.92
C VAL A 510 -5.21 -2.87 -6.87
N ALA A 511 -5.97 -3.96 -6.80
CA ALA A 511 -6.96 -4.16 -5.76
C ALA A 511 -6.32 -4.12 -4.37
N SER A 512 -5.17 -4.76 -4.21
CA SER A 512 -4.38 -4.71 -2.97
C SER A 512 -3.91 -3.28 -2.66
N MET A 513 -3.41 -2.54 -3.66
CA MET A 513 -3.03 -1.13 -3.52
C MET A 513 -4.22 -0.24 -3.15
N SER A 514 -5.41 -0.51 -3.70
CA SER A 514 -6.62 0.30 -3.48
C SER A 514 -7.14 0.27 -2.03
N ARG A 515 -6.76 -0.77 -1.27
CA ARG A 515 -7.10 -0.94 0.14
C ARG A 515 -6.20 -0.12 1.07
N ILE A 516 -5.12 0.48 0.55
CA ILE A 516 -4.24 1.35 1.32
C ILE A 516 -4.94 2.71 1.50
N PRO A 517 -5.09 3.22 2.75
CA PRO A 517 -5.81 4.48 2.99
C PRO A 517 -5.25 5.67 2.22
N THR A 518 -3.92 5.77 2.11
CA THR A 518 -3.24 6.84 1.37
C THR A 518 -3.55 6.80 -0.12
N PHE A 519 -3.56 5.59 -0.73
CA PHE A 519 -4.00 5.41 -2.11
C PHE A 519 -5.43 5.89 -2.27
N ARG A 520 -6.33 5.46 -1.39
CA ARG A 520 -7.74 5.81 -1.48
C ARG A 520 -8.01 7.29 -1.32
N ARG A 521 -7.29 7.99 -0.44
CA ARG A 521 -7.38 9.44 -0.30
C ARG A 521 -6.97 10.16 -1.59
N ARG A 522 -5.83 9.78 -2.17
CA ARG A 522 -5.34 10.34 -3.43
C ARG A 522 -6.28 10.02 -4.59
N PHE A 523 -6.79 8.80 -4.62
CA PHE A 523 -7.78 8.35 -5.60
C PHE A 523 -9.08 9.14 -5.51
N LYS A 524 -9.62 9.41 -4.31
CA LYS A 524 -10.80 10.28 -4.14
C LYS A 524 -10.58 11.67 -4.75
N ASN A 525 -9.37 12.24 -4.65
CA ASN A 525 -9.04 13.51 -5.29
C ASN A 525 -8.99 13.39 -6.82
N LEU A 526 -8.38 12.33 -7.35
CA LEU A 526 -8.39 12.04 -8.79
C LEU A 526 -9.83 11.94 -9.34
N VAL A 527 -10.73 11.23 -8.65
CA VAL A 527 -12.13 11.09 -9.07
C VAL A 527 -12.84 12.45 -9.09
N LYS A 528 -12.55 13.34 -8.14
CA LYS A 528 -13.08 14.72 -8.16
C LYS A 528 -12.60 15.49 -9.39
N VAL A 529 -11.31 15.39 -9.74
CA VAL A 529 -10.76 16.03 -10.95
C VAL A 529 -11.46 15.48 -12.21
N LEU A 530 -11.58 14.16 -12.33
CA LEU A 530 -12.27 13.53 -13.46
C LEU A 530 -13.76 13.90 -13.51
N SER A 531 -14.41 14.13 -12.37
CA SER A 531 -15.81 14.56 -12.34
C SER A 531 -16.00 15.97 -12.91
N ILE A 532 -15.04 16.87 -12.68
CA ILE A 532 -15.06 18.23 -13.24
C ILE A 532 -14.89 18.15 -14.76
N GLU A 533 -13.93 17.34 -15.24
CA GLU A 533 -13.73 17.12 -16.68
C GLU A 533 -14.99 16.52 -17.34
N ALA A 534 -15.61 15.51 -16.72
CA ALA A 534 -16.79 14.85 -17.27
C ALA A 534 -18.01 15.79 -17.37
N ILE A 535 -18.09 16.82 -16.52
CA ILE A 535 -19.11 17.88 -16.63
C ILE A 535 -18.81 18.80 -17.82
N GLN A 536 -17.52 19.08 -18.11
CA GLN A 536 -17.10 19.93 -19.21
C GLN A 536 -17.23 19.25 -20.59
N VAL A 537 -17.00 17.94 -20.66
CA VAL A 537 -17.11 17.16 -21.92
C VAL A 537 -18.58 16.98 -22.36
N GLY A 538 -19.54 17.12 -21.44
CA GLY A 538 -20.98 16.95 -21.71
C GLY A 538 -21.36 15.49 -22.02
N PRO A 539 -22.67 15.15 -22.04
CA PRO A 539 -23.10 13.79 -22.40
C PRO A 539 -22.70 13.46 -23.85
N PRO A 540 -22.28 12.21 -24.13
CA PRO A 540 -22.00 11.78 -25.51
C PRO A 540 -23.32 11.80 -26.28
N GLY A 541 -23.50 12.83 -27.11
CA GLY A 541 -24.76 13.08 -27.83
C GLY A 541 -25.03 14.54 -28.18
N LYS A 542 -24.21 15.50 -27.71
CA LYS A 542 -24.34 16.91 -28.13
C LYS A 542 -23.00 17.48 -28.60
N GLN A 543 -22.49 16.96 -29.71
CA GLN A 543 -21.52 17.74 -30.51
C GLN A 543 -22.30 18.89 -31.16
N ILE A 544 -22.26 20.07 -30.54
CA ILE A 544 -22.49 21.32 -31.28
C ILE A 544 -21.13 21.65 -31.89
N GLY A 545 -21.04 21.51 -33.21
CA GLY A 545 -19.87 21.94 -33.96
C GLY A 545 -19.64 23.43 -33.74
N VAL A 546 -18.46 23.78 -33.25
CA VAL A 546 -17.93 25.13 -33.37
C VAL A 546 -16.69 25.02 -34.24
N THR A 547 -16.94 25.15 -35.52
CA THR A 547 -15.93 25.41 -36.55
C THR A 547 -15.24 26.73 -36.21
N SER A 548 -13.91 26.71 -36.19
CA SER A 548 -13.07 27.89 -36.13
C SER A 548 -13.20 28.72 -37.41
N THR A 549 -13.46 30.01 -37.29
CA THR A 549 -12.94 31.02 -38.23
C THR A 549 -12.95 32.42 -37.62
N ASP A 550 -11.76 33.01 -37.55
CA ASP A 550 -11.52 34.45 -37.46
C ASP A 550 -12.13 35.20 -38.65
N GLY A 551 -12.49 36.47 -38.44
CA GLY A 551 -12.61 37.46 -39.53
C GLY A 551 -13.85 38.36 -39.54
N SER A 552 -13.70 39.56 -38.98
CA SER A 552 -14.15 40.87 -39.48
C SER A 552 -15.53 41.08 -40.14
N SER A 553 -16.25 42.06 -39.54
CA SER A 553 -16.95 43.19 -40.19
C SER A 553 -18.24 43.01 -41.02
N ILE A 554 -19.27 43.72 -40.52
CA ILE A 554 -20.19 44.64 -41.23
C ILE A 554 -21.45 44.05 -41.95
N SER A 555 -22.57 44.66 -41.55
CA SER A 555 -23.84 44.97 -42.25
C SER A 555 -24.86 43.89 -42.64
N SER A 556 -26.02 44.04 -41.97
CA SER A 556 -27.34 44.29 -42.57
C SER A 556 -28.16 43.17 -43.22
N SER A 557 -29.43 43.15 -42.78
CA SER A 557 -30.63 43.14 -43.61
C SER A 557 -31.21 41.80 -44.09
N SER A 558 -32.34 41.46 -43.44
CA SER A 558 -33.65 41.19 -44.06
C SER A 558 -34.07 39.78 -44.49
N ARG A 559 -35.21 39.40 -43.89
CA ARG A 559 -36.43 38.80 -44.48
C ARG A 559 -36.35 37.44 -45.17
N ALA A 560 -37.00 36.49 -44.49
CA ALA A 560 -38.20 35.76 -44.93
C ALA A 560 -38.25 35.24 -46.37
N SER A 561 -38.50 33.95 -46.54
CA SER A 561 -39.87 33.42 -46.74
C SER A 561 -39.88 31.99 -47.30
N HIS A 562 -40.80 31.21 -46.73
CA HIS A 562 -41.75 30.30 -47.39
C HIS A 562 -41.35 29.00 -48.11
N ASN A 563 -42.26 28.04 -47.88
CA ASN A 563 -42.78 26.96 -48.72
C ASN A 563 -42.13 25.57 -48.60
N GLN A 564 -42.87 24.46 -48.62
CA GLN A 564 -44.30 24.13 -48.41
C GLN A 564 -44.39 22.58 -48.54
N GLU A 565 -45.41 21.98 -47.92
CA GLU A 565 -46.10 20.74 -48.35
C GLU A 565 -45.34 19.39 -48.37
N GLY A 566 -45.95 18.27 -47.95
CA GLY A 566 -47.32 18.07 -47.50
C GLY A 566 -47.68 16.59 -47.27
N SER A 567 -48.91 16.44 -46.77
CA SER A 567 -49.85 15.32 -46.87
C SER A 567 -49.77 14.13 -45.88
N SER A 568 -50.68 14.19 -44.89
CA SER A 568 -51.89 13.34 -44.75
C SER A 568 -51.77 11.81 -44.89
N GLU A 569 -52.50 10.92 -44.21
CA GLU A 569 -53.48 10.85 -43.12
C GLU A 569 -54.03 9.40 -43.23
N ASN A 570 -54.27 8.69 -42.11
CA ASN A 570 -55.57 8.07 -41.78
C ASN A 570 -55.46 7.02 -40.65
N GLU A 571 -56.12 7.35 -39.54
CA GLU A 571 -57.29 6.66 -38.94
C GLU A 571 -57.53 5.16 -39.25
N MET A 572 -58.10 4.29 -38.40
CA MET A 572 -58.98 4.46 -37.23
C MET A 572 -59.19 3.10 -36.49
N LYS A 573 -59.31 3.18 -35.16
CA LYS A 573 -60.34 2.60 -34.25
C LYS A 573 -60.45 1.10 -33.82
N ASN A 574 -60.61 1.02 -32.49
CA ASN A 574 -61.59 0.27 -31.64
C ASN A 574 -61.42 -1.25 -31.47
N GLY A 575 -61.42 -1.87 -30.28
CA GLY A 575 -62.12 -1.68 -28.98
C GLY A 575 -62.97 -2.97 -28.71
N PRO A 576 -63.69 -3.19 -27.57
CA PRO A 576 -63.55 -2.71 -26.17
C PRO A 576 -63.93 -3.76 -25.05
N GLU A 577 -63.94 -3.30 -23.77
CA GLU A 577 -64.83 -3.67 -22.61
C GLU A 577 -64.67 -5.04 -21.86
N MET A 578 -64.92 -5.25 -20.54
CA MET A 578 -65.72 -4.55 -19.50
C MET A 578 -65.40 -4.99 -18.02
N CYS A 579 -65.52 -4.04 -17.07
CA CYS A 579 -65.98 -4.01 -15.65
C CYS A 579 -65.77 -5.06 -14.51
N SER A 580 -65.29 -4.50 -13.37
CA SER A 580 -65.86 -4.44 -11.99
C SER A 580 -65.83 -5.62 -10.99
N ASN A 581 -65.17 -5.44 -9.83
CA ASN A 581 -65.81 -5.27 -8.50
C ASN A 581 -64.81 -5.16 -7.32
N VAL A 582 -65.11 -4.23 -6.41
CA VAL A 582 -64.55 -3.89 -5.07
C VAL A 582 -65.56 -4.51 -4.04
N PRO A 583 -65.34 -4.74 -2.71
CA PRO A 583 -64.78 -3.70 -1.82
C PRO A 583 -64.17 -4.04 -0.44
N LYS A 584 -63.80 -2.93 0.25
CA LYS A 584 -63.73 -2.66 1.72
C LYS A 584 -62.43 -3.05 2.45
N THR A 585 -61.85 -2.31 3.40
CA THR A 585 -61.92 -0.94 3.97
C THR A 585 -60.91 -0.92 5.13
N LYS A 586 -60.17 0.18 5.34
CA LYS A 586 -59.99 0.92 6.63
C LYS A 586 -58.69 1.74 6.66
N ASP A 587 -58.85 3.02 6.36
CA ASP A 587 -58.48 4.21 7.16
C ASP A 587 -57.27 4.19 8.10
N GLY A 588 -56.48 5.27 8.02
CA GLY A 588 -56.03 5.96 9.23
C GLY A 588 -54.63 6.58 9.28
N ILE A 589 -54.35 7.58 8.43
CA ILE A 589 -53.85 8.93 8.79
C ILE A 589 -52.71 9.03 9.86
N LYS A 590 -51.54 9.58 9.50
CA LYS A 590 -51.17 11.02 9.75
C LYS A 590 -49.75 11.36 9.28
N SER A 591 -49.70 12.35 8.39
CA SER A 591 -48.56 13.22 8.09
C SER A 591 -48.35 14.25 9.21
N ILE A 592 -47.11 14.58 9.56
CA ILE A 592 -46.76 15.88 10.16
C ILE A 592 -45.46 16.39 9.53
N SER A 593 -45.49 17.67 9.17
CA SER A 593 -44.45 18.47 8.54
C SER A 593 -43.61 19.25 9.55
N SER A 594 -42.57 19.91 9.01
CA SER A 594 -42.00 21.19 9.43
C SER A 594 -40.75 21.20 10.34
N GLN A 595 -39.66 21.68 9.71
CA GLN A 595 -38.87 22.89 10.01
C GLN A 595 -38.15 23.10 11.36
N HIS A 596 -36.92 23.62 11.17
CA HIS A 596 -36.19 24.66 11.90
C HIS A 596 -35.20 24.32 13.05
N SER A 597 -33.95 24.79 12.82
CA SER A 597 -33.01 25.46 13.74
C SER A 597 -32.42 24.69 14.93
N VAL A 598 -31.11 24.40 14.89
CA VAL A 598 -29.98 25.09 15.56
C VAL A 598 -28.68 24.43 15.09
#